data_AF-A0A1D9H4P0-F1
#
_entry.id   AF-A0A1D9H4P0-F1
#
_cell.length_a   1.000
_cell.length_b   1.000
_cell.length_c   1.000
_cell.angle_alpha   90.00
_cell.angle_beta   90.00
_cell.angle_gamma   90.00
#
_symmetry.space_group_name_H-M   'P 1'
#
loop_
_entity.id
_entity.type
_entity.pdbx_description
1 polymer ?
#
loop_
_entity_poly.entity_id
_entity_poly.type
_entity_poly.pdbx_seq_one_letter_code
_entity_poly.pdbx_strand_id
1 'polypeptide(L)'
;MQTYADTTPVLERQLLLQLGDRIKRLRKAQGLTTIDMAQRVGISRTTLSSVEAGDPTPSIGTYLRVMSALGVAGDLAMLVSDTFQPAPPQSAGANTRRGRPQVQVLVRSDSDRHQAQDLQSLALHEEAVRLLRANPELVQRARETLAKWRAKGPSRSDSLWAEWESILAHGTWRKALGRTRRAQELRQASPLPTVLPDDIRQGVFSQVKALKQGVLIGDAADELPGEEGMR
;
A
#
# COMPACT_ATOMS: atom_id res chain seq x y z
N MET A 1 -4.60 -26.69 5.03
CA MET A 1 -3.38 -25.84 5.03
C MET A 1 -3.85 -24.41 4.86
N GLN A 2 -3.90 -23.68 5.98
CA GLN A 2 -4.67 -22.44 6.16
C GLN A 2 -4.20 -21.33 5.22
N THR A 3 -5.08 -20.85 4.33
CA THR A 3 -4.88 -19.60 3.61
C THR A 3 -5.50 -18.48 4.42
N TYR A 4 -4.85 -18.10 5.53
CA TYR A 4 -4.93 -16.71 5.93
C TYR A 4 -4.47 -15.94 4.69
N ALA A 5 -5.26 -15.00 4.18
CA ALA A 5 -4.72 -14.07 3.20
C ALA A 5 -3.67 -13.24 3.94
N ASP A 6 -2.43 -13.75 4.04
CA ASP A 6 -1.27 -13.01 4.51
C ASP A 6 -1.34 -11.65 3.84
N THR A 7 -1.40 -10.58 4.63
CA THR A 7 -1.56 -9.23 4.11
C THR A 7 -0.44 -8.99 3.11
N THR A 8 -0.77 -8.99 1.82
CA THR A 8 0.25 -8.85 0.79
C THR A 8 0.65 -7.38 0.67
N PRO A 9 1.92 -7.05 0.35
CA PRO A 9 2.34 -5.67 0.14
C PRO A 9 1.46 -4.93 -0.87
N VAL A 10 1.00 -5.61 -1.92
CA VAL A 10 0.06 -5.06 -2.92
C VAL A 10 -1.29 -4.70 -2.30
N LEU A 11 -1.83 -5.56 -1.42
CA LEU A 11 -3.08 -5.31 -0.74
C LEU A 11 -2.98 -4.15 0.24
N GLU A 12 -1.94 -4.11 1.08
CA GLU A 12 -1.67 -2.99 2.00
C GLU A 12 -1.59 -1.67 1.24
N ARG A 13 -0.86 -1.68 0.11
CA ARG A 13 -0.72 -0.50 -0.73
C ARG A 13 -2.05 -0.04 -1.30
N GLN A 14 -2.84 -0.98 -1.82
CA GLN A 14 -4.17 -0.68 -2.36
C GLN A 14 -5.09 -0.06 -1.29
N LEU A 15 -5.09 -0.59 -0.06
CA LEU A 15 -5.89 -0.06 1.03
C LEU A 15 -5.49 1.37 1.39
N LEU A 16 -4.18 1.65 1.48
CA LEU A 16 -3.69 3.01 1.71
C LEU A 16 -4.07 3.98 0.59
N LEU A 17 -4.00 3.54 -0.67
CA LEU A 17 -4.42 4.35 -1.83
C LEU A 17 -5.92 4.70 -1.75
N GLN A 18 -6.77 3.70 -1.46
CA GLN A 18 -8.21 3.89 -1.31
C GLN A 18 -8.55 4.82 -0.15
N LEU A 19 -7.85 4.67 0.99
CA LEU A 19 -7.99 5.55 2.14
C LEU A 19 -7.63 7.01 1.79
N GLY A 20 -6.47 7.22 1.17
CA GLY A 20 -6.03 8.55 0.73
C GLY A 20 -7.02 9.21 -0.24
N ASP A 21 -7.55 8.44 -1.21
CA ASP A 21 -8.56 8.92 -2.15
C ASP A 21 -9.89 9.26 -1.45
N ARG A 22 -10.29 8.50 -0.44
CA ARG A 22 -11.49 8.81 0.37
C ARG A 22 -11.29 10.07 1.21
N ILE A 23 -10.15 10.22 1.88
CA ILE A 23 -9.78 11.43 2.64
C ILE A 23 -9.82 12.67 1.73
N LYS A 24 -9.19 12.58 0.55
CA LYS A 24 -9.16 13.66 -0.45
C LYS A 24 -10.56 14.04 -0.93
N ARG A 25 -11.42 13.05 -1.20
CA ARG A 25 -12.81 13.29 -1.60
C ARG A 25 -13.61 13.97 -0.50
N LEU A 26 -13.50 13.52 0.75
CA LEU A 26 -14.17 14.12 1.90
C LEU A 26 -13.75 15.58 2.10
N ARG A 27 -12.44 15.87 2.05
CA ARG A 27 -11.96 17.25 2.12
C ARG A 27 -12.58 18.13 1.03
N LYS A 28 -12.56 17.65 -0.23
CA LYS A 28 -13.14 18.39 -1.36
C LYS A 28 -14.64 18.61 -1.22
N ALA A 29 -15.37 17.61 -0.70
CA ALA A 29 -16.80 17.71 -0.45
C ALA A 29 -17.13 18.78 0.62
N GLN A 30 -16.21 19.04 1.55
CA GLN A 30 -16.31 20.14 2.52
C GLN A 30 -15.82 21.50 1.98
N GLY A 31 -15.45 21.60 0.69
CA GLY A 31 -14.99 22.85 0.07
C GLY A 31 -13.60 23.32 0.52
N LEU A 32 -12.86 22.50 1.27
CA LEU A 32 -11.55 22.90 1.82
C LEU A 32 -10.44 22.74 0.79
N THR A 33 -9.58 23.73 0.63
CA THR A 33 -8.34 23.55 -0.15
C THR A 33 -7.34 22.70 0.61
N THR A 34 -6.32 22.19 -0.08
CA THR A 34 -5.21 21.47 0.57
C THR A 34 -4.46 22.38 1.55
N ILE A 35 -4.41 23.69 1.30
CA ILE A 35 -3.73 24.63 2.20
C ILE A 35 -4.58 24.82 3.46
N ASP A 36 -5.88 25.09 3.32
CA ASP A 36 -6.79 25.31 4.45
C ASP A 36 -6.80 24.11 5.40
N MET A 37 -6.91 22.92 4.83
CA MET A 37 -6.93 21.70 5.62
C MET A 37 -5.60 21.43 6.31
N ALA A 38 -4.47 21.66 5.62
CA ALA A 38 -3.15 21.47 6.21
C ALA A 38 -2.94 22.43 7.40
N GLN A 39 -3.35 23.69 7.26
CA GLN A 39 -3.33 24.68 8.35
C GLN A 39 -4.23 24.27 9.50
N ARG A 40 -5.48 23.86 9.23
CA ARG A 40 -6.45 23.41 10.24
C ARG A 40 -5.95 22.24 11.07
N VAL A 41 -5.22 21.31 10.46
CA VAL A 41 -4.68 20.10 11.10
C VAL A 41 -3.29 20.34 11.73
N GLY A 42 -2.66 21.49 11.45
CA GLY A 42 -1.32 21.81 11.93
C GLY A 42 -0.22 20.95 11.29
N ILE A 43 -0.33 20.70 9.99
CA ILE A 43 0.68 19.96 9.18
C ILE A 43 1.06 20.75 7.93
N SER A 44 2.17 20.38 7.28
CA SER A 44 2.54 21.01 6.03
C SER A 44 1.62 20.57 4.87
N ARG A 45 1.54 21.42 3.83
CA ARG A 45 0.83 21.09 2.57
C ARG A 45 1.34 19.78 1.96
N THR A 46 2.66 19.55 2.02
CA THR A 46 3.30 18.36 1.48
C THR A 46 2.94 17.10 2.26
N THR A 47 2.82 17.20 3.59
CA THR A 47 2.36 16.08 4.43
C THR A 47 0.91 15.73 4.12
N LEU A 48 0.01 16.72 4.02
CA LEU A 48 -1.38 16.46 3.64
C LEU A 48 -1.48 15.83 2.24
N SER A 49 -0.71 16.33 1.27
CA SER A 49 -0.66 15.72 -0.07
C SER A 49 -0.16 14.28 -0.04
N SER A 50 0.72 13.92 0.90
CA SER A 50 1.22 12.55 1.06
C SER A 50 0.16 11.64 1.66
N VAL A 51 -0.57 12.10 2.67
CA VAL A 51 -1.74 11.40 3.25
C VAL A 51 -2.82 11.16 2.19
N GLU A 52 -3.17 12.19 1.42
CA GLU A 52 -4.17 12.07 0.34
C GLU A 52 -3.71 11.21 -0.84
N ALA A 53 -2.39 11.01 -0.98
CA ALA A 53 -1.82 10.08 -1.94
C ALA A 53 -1.70 8.65 -1.40
N GLY A 54 -2.10 8.40 -0.14
CA GLY A 54 -1.95 7.11 0.52
C GLY A 54 -0.49 6.74 0.78
N ASP A 55 0.43 7.70 0.89
CA ASP A 55 1.85 7.41 1.18
C ASP A 55 1.96 6.66 2.52
N PRO A 56 2.75 5.58 2.64
CA PRO A 56 2.93 4.86 3.91
C PRO A 56 3.80 5.61 4.94
N THR A 57 4.51 6.66 4.52
CA THR A 57 5.48 7.40 5.37
C THR A 57 4.83 8.26 6.46
N PRO A 58 3.74 9.02 6.22
CA PRO A 58 3.05 9.73 7.29
C PRO A 58 2.61 8.77 8.40
N SER A 59 2.91 9.15 9.64
CA SER A 59 2.55 8.34 10.80
C SER A 59 1.04 8.08 10.87
N ILE A 60 0.64 6.97 11.51
CA ILE A 60 -0.78 6.69 11.77
C ILE A 60 -1.46 7.84 12.53
N GLY A 61 -0.74 8.51 13.45
CA GLY A 61 -1.22 9.70 14.15
C GLY A 61 -1.52 10.88 13.21
N THR A 62 -0.78 11.02 12.11
CA THR A 62 -1.03 12.02 11.07
C THR A 62 -2.32 11.70 10.32
N TYR A 63 -2.52 10.45 9.91
CA TYR A 63 -3.77 10.00 9.28
C TYR A 63 -4.98 10.25 10.20
N LEU A 64 -4.86 9.84 11.47
CA LEU A 64 -5.87 10.06 12.50
C LEU A 64 -6.23 11.54 12.63
N ARG A 65 -5.24 12.44 12.72
CA ARG A 65 -5.49 13.87 12.88
C ARG A 65 -6.27 14.46 11.70
N VAL A 66 -5.94 14.05 10.47
CA VAL A 66 -6.66 14.47 9.25
C VAL A 66 -8.10 13.92 9.28
N MET A 67 -8.27 12.64 9.62
CA MET A 67 -9.58 12.00 9.71
C MET A 67 -10.48 12.61 10.78
N SER A 68 -9.91 12.97 11.95
CA SER A 68 -10.62 13.70 13.00
C SER A 68 -11.12 15.07 12.52
N ALA A 69 -10.28 15.83 11.83
CA ALA A 69 -10.68 17.12 11.29
C ALA A 69 -11.75 17.04 10.19
N LEU A 70 -11.83 15.90 9.49
CA LEU A 70 -12.89 15.59 8.52
C LEU A 70 -14.17 15.00 9.14
N GLY A 71 -14.17 14.70 10.45
CA GLY A 71 -15.32 14.12 11.14
C GLY A 71 -15.50 12.61 10.95
N VAL A 72 -14.47 11.90 10.48
CA VAL A 72 -14.51 10.44 10.23
C VAL A 72 -13.62 9.63 11.17
N ALA A 73 -13.15 10.23 12.27
CA ALA A 73 -12.41 9.49 13.30
C ALA A 73 -13.26 8.41 13.99
N GLY A 74 -14.60 8.57 13.99
CA GLY A 74 -15.53 7.56 14.51
C GLY A 74 -15.40 6.21 13.78
N ASP A 75 -15.12 6.22 12.48
CA ASP A 75 -14.93 5.00 11.69
C ASP A 75 -13.70 4.20 12.18
N LEU A 76 -12.64 4.89 12.62
CA LEU A 76 -11.48 4.25 13.25
C LEU A 76 -11.75 3.88 14.71
N ALA A 77 -12.53 4.66 15.45
CA ALA A 77 -12.92 4.31 16.82
C ALA A 77 -13.72 2.99 16.86
N MET A 78 -14.53 2.70 15.83
CA MET A 78 -15.18 1.41 15.65
C MET A 78 -14.20 0.24 15.46
N LEU A 79 -12.96 0.52 15.03
CA LEU A 79 -11.89 -0.49 14.95
C LEU A 79 -11.15 -0.69 16.29
N VAL A 80 -11.30 0.22 17.24
CA VAL A 80 -10.62 0.17 18.56
C VAL A 80 -11.58 -0.29 19.66
N SER A 81 -12.88 -0.34 19.39
CA SER A 81 -13.87 -0.84 20.34
C SER A 81 -13.70 -2.35 20.62
N ASP A 82 -14.42 -2.87 21.62
CA ASP A 82 -14.33 -4.26 22.08
C ASP A 82 -14.71 -5.31 21.03
N THR A 83 -15.00 -4.90 19.79
CA THR A 83 -15.15 -5.77 18.61
C THR A 83 -13.94 -6.69 18.38
N PHE A 84 -12.74 -6.30 18.82
CA PHE A 84 -11.52 -7.12 18.70
C PHE A 84 -11.18 -7.92 19.96
N GLN A 85 -11.90 -7.74 21.08
CA GLN A 85 -11.60 -8.50 22.30
C GLN A 85 -11.99 -9.98 22.12
N PRO A 86 -11.07 -10.93 22.34
CA PRO A 86 -11.46 -12.32 22.57
C PRO A 86 -12.32 -12.37 23.84
N ALA A 87 -13.42 -13.12 23.78
CA ALA A 87 -14.30 -13.27 24.94
C ALA A 87 -13.47 -13.76 26.15
N PRO A 88 -13.64 -13.18 27.35
CA PRO A 88 -12.90 -13.62 28.52
C PRO A 88 -13.11 -15.13 28.75
N PRO A 89 -12.06 -15.89 29.10
CA PRO A 89 -12.21 -17.30 29.40
C PRO A 89 -13.26 -17.49 30.50
N GLN A 90 -14.19 -18.43 30.29
CA GLN A 90 -15.32 -18.76 31.18
C GLN A 90 -16.45 -17.70 31.26
N SER A 91 -16.48 -16.70 30.36
CA SER A 91 -17.65 -15.82 30.22
C SER A 91 -18.83 -16.53 29.55
N ALA A 92 -20.07 -16.04 29.76
CA ALA A 92 -21.23 -16.51 29.00
C ALA A 92 -21.01 -16.36 27.46
N GLY A 93 -20.20 -15.37 27.05
CA GLY A 93 -19.76 -15.17 25.67
C GLY A 93 -18.78 -16.23 25.15
N ALA A 94 -18.01 -16.89 26.02
CA ALA A 94 -17.13 -18.01 25.67
C ALA A 94 -17.90 -19.31 25.40
N ASN A 95 -19.10 -19.47 25.98
CA ASN A 95 -19.97 -20.64 25.79
C ASN A 95 -21.11 -20.42 24.78
N THR A 96 -21.30 -19.19 24.26
CA THR A 96 -22.30 -18.93 23.23
C THR A 96 -21.86 -19.49 21.88
N ARG A 97 -22.62 -20.45 21.35
CA ARG A 97 -22.50 -20.98 19.97
C ARG A 97 -22.85 -19.97 18.87
N ARG A 98 -23.25 -18.73 19.22
CA ARG A 98 -23.28 -17.63 18.26
C ARG A 98 -21.82 -17.27 17.98
N GLY A 99 -21.25 -17.93 16.98
CA GLY A 99 -19.92 -17.60 16.48
C GLY A 99 -19.82 -16.09 16.26
N ARG A 100 -18.63 -15.54 16.53
CA ARG A 100 -18.31 -14.14 16.22
C ARG A 100 -18.86 -13.79 14.83
N PRO A 101 -19.45 -12.60 14.63
CA PRO A 101 -19.89 -12.20 13.30
C PRO A 101 -18.68 -12.23 12.37
N GLN A 102 -18.64 -13.22 11.46
CA GLN A 102 -17.59 -13.35 10.47
C GLN A 102 -17.83 -12.27 9.42
N VAL A 103 -17.01 -11.22 9.47
CA VAL A 103 -17.04 -10.16 8.47
C VAL A 103 -16.00 -10.50 7.42
N GLN A 104 -16.45 -10.85 6.21
CA GLN A 104 -15.59 -10.97 5.04
C GLN A 104 -15.68 -9.70 4.21
N VAL A 105 -14.54 -9.07 3.93
CA VAL A 105 -14.45 -7.89 3.08
C VAL A 105 -13.80 -8.28 1.75
N LEU A 106 -14.53 -8.11 0.66
CA LEU A 106 -14.00 -8.28 -0.68
C LEU A 106 -13.32 -6.97 -1.13
N VAL A 107 -12.00 -7.01 -1.25
CA VAL A 107 -11.23 -5.88 -1.78
C VAL A 107 -10.94 -6.12 -3.26
N ARG A 108 -11.37 -5.17 -4.10
CA ARG A 108 -11.05 -5.13 -5.53
C ARG A 108 -10.34 -3.83 -5.85
N SER A 109 -9.37 -3.89 -6.76
CA SER A 109 -8.88 -2.68 -7.44
C SER A 109 -9.94 -2.26 -8.46
N ASP A 110 -10.82 -1.38 -8.05
CA ASP A 110 -12.03 -0.99 -8.77
C ASP A 110 -11.69 -0.02 -9.91
N SER A 111 -11.05 -0.46 -11.01
CA SER A 111 -10.75 0.46 -12.12
C SER A 111 -10.04 -0.10 -13.36
N ASP A 112 -10.27 0.63 -14.47
CA ASP A 112 -9.68 0.53 -15.81
C ASP A 112 -8.24 0.00 -15.87
N ARG A 113 -7.92 -0.69 -16.97
CA ARG A 113 -6.60 -1.31 -17.26
C ARG A 113 -5.39 -0.42 -16.88
N HIS A 114 -5.51 0.90 -17.02
CA HIS A 114 -4.47 1.87 -16.68
C HIS A 114 -4.18 1.98 -15.18
N GLN A 115 -5.18 2.00 -14.30
CA GLN A 115 -4.94 2.14 -12.85
C GLN A 115 -4.31 0.86 -12.27
N ALA A 116 -4.74 -0.28 -12.76
CA ALA A 116 -4.13 -1.56 -12.42
C ALA A 116 -2.66 -1.67 -12.84
N GLN A 117 -2.31 -1.14 -14.03
CA GLN A 117 -0.92 -1.12 -14.48
C GLN A 117 -0.07 -0.17 -13.62
N ASP A 118 -0.64 0.95 -13.17
CA ASP A 118 0.06 1.85 -12.25
C ASP A 118 0.26 1.21 -10.88
N LEU A 119 -0.75 0.52 -10.32
CA LEU A 119 -0.63 -0.22 -9.07
C LEU A 119 0.45 -1.30 -9.15
N GLN A 120 0.48 -2.05 -10.25
CA GLN A 120 1.52 -3.06 -10.50
C GLN A 120 2.91 -2.44 -10.53
N SER A 121 3.07 -1.33 -11.26
CA SER A 121 4.33 -0.59 -11.33
C SER A 121 4.73 -0.11 -9.94
N LEU A 122 3.82 0.50 -9.20
CA LEU A 122 4.07 1.04 -7.87
C LEU A 122 4.47 -0.07 -6.88
N ALA A 123 3.71 -1.15 -6.79
CA ALA A 123 4.00 -2.26 -5.89
C ALA A 123 5.34 -2.93 -6.20
N LEU A 124 5.67 -3.11 -7.49
CA LEU A 124 6.97 -3.64 -7.89
C LEU A 124 8.11 -2.73 -7.44
N HIS A 125 7.95 -1.41 -7.55
CA HIS A 125 8.97 -0.46 -7.11
C HIS A 125 9.08 -0.37 -5.59
N GLU A 126 7.98 -0.51 -4.85
CA GLU A 126 8.02 -0.58 -3.39
C GLU A 126 8.78 -1.81 -2.91
N GLU A 127 8.50 -2.96 -3.49
CA GLU A 127 9.22 -4.20 -3.18
C GLU A 127 10.69 -4.12 -3.61
N ALA A 128 10.97 -3.51 -4.77
CA ALA A 128 12.33 -3.23 -5.18
C ALA A 128 13.07 -2.38 -4.15
N VAL A 129 12.46 -1.28 -3.71
CA VAL A 129 13.04 -0.37 -2.72
C VAL A 129 13.25 -1.08 -1.39
N ARG A 130 12.33 -1.95 -0.96
CA ARG A 130 12.48 -2.77 0.24
C ARG A 130 13.73 -3.64 0.17
N LEU A 131 13.92 -4.35 -0.95
CA LEU A 131 15.10 -5.19 -1.18
C LEU A 131 16.39 -4.38 -1.31
N LEU A 132 16.37 -3.25 -2.01
CA LEU A 132 17.53 -2.37 -2.17
C LEU A 132 17.97 -1.75 -0.83
N ARG A 133 17.03 -1.46 0.08
CA ARG A 133 17.35 -0.99 1.44
C ARG A 133 18.03 -2.07 2.27
N ALA A 134 17.65 -3.33 2.08
CA ALA A 134 18.25 -4.47 2.79
C ALA A 134 19.60 -4.90 2.19
N ASN A 135 19.78 -4.74 0.87
CA ASN A 135 20.91 -5.29 0.12
C ASN A 135 21.64 -4.18 -0.68
N PRO A 136 22.73 -3.61 -0.13
CA PRO A 136 23.51 -2.56 -0.80
C PRO A 136 24.07 -2.97 -2.18
N GLU A 137 24.34 -4.25 -2.40
CA GLU A 137 24.80 -4.76 -3.70
C GLU A 137 23.78 -4.53 -4.83
N LEU A 138 22.49 -4.61 -4.53
CA LEU A 138 21.44 -4.35 -5.52
C LEU A 138 21.41 -2.87 -5.91
N VAL A 139 21.71 -1.97 -4.97
CA VAL A 139 21.86 -0.54 -5.27
C VAL A 139 23.02 -0.33 -6.25
N GLN A 140 24.14 -1.01 -6.02
CA GLN A 140 25.31 -0.90 -6.90
C GLN A 140 25.04 -1.42 -8.31
N ARG A 141 24.39 -2.60 -8.44
CA ARG A 141 23.97 -3.14 -9.75
C ARG A 141 23.01 -2.20 -10.49
N ALA A 142 22.10 -1.53 -9.76
CA ALA A 142 21.21 -0.53 -10.36
C ALA A 142 21.98 0.70 -10.89
N ARG A 143 22.98 1.18 -10.16
CA ARG A 143 23.86 2.27 -10.61
C ARG A 143 24.67 1.88 -11.86
N GLU A 144 25.25 0.69 -11.88
CA GLU A 144 25.97 0.18 -13.04
C GLU A 144 25.09 0.05 -14.28
N THR A 145 23.84 -0.38 -14.09
CA THR A 145 22.86 -0.46 -15.17
C THR A 145 22.55 0.93 -15.73
N LEU A 146 22.36 1.94 -14.89
CA LEU A 146 22.18 3.33 -15.32
C LEU A 146 23.42 3.86 -16.06
N ALA A 147 24.62 3.60 -15.55
CA ALA A 147 25.87 4.01 -16.19
C ALA A 147 25.99 3.43 -17.60
N LYS A 148 25.68 2.13 -17.77
CA LYS A 148 25.64 1.45 -19.08
C LYS A 148 24.61 2.06 -20.03
N TRP A 149 23.44 2.49 -19.54
CA TRP A 149 22.42 3.13 -20.38
C TRP A 149 22.87 4.51 -20.86
N ARG A 150 23.47 5.30 -19.97
CA ARG A 150 23.99 6.65 -20.30
C ARG A 150 25.19 6.60 -21.25
N ALA A 151 26.00 5.56 -21.18
CA ALA A 151 27.15 5.38 -22.09
C ALA A 151 26.73 5.16 -23.56
N LYS A 152 25.46 4.81 -23.84
CA LYS A 152 24.97 4.58 -25.21
C LYS A 152 24.69 5.87 -26.01
N GLY A 153 24.88 7.05 -25.41
CA GLY A 153 24.69 8.35 -26.06
C GLY A 153 23.43 9.10 -25.57
N PRO A 154 23.19 10.31 -26.10
CA PRO A 154 22.16 11.20 -25.61
C PRO A 154 20.75 10.61 -25.79
N SER A 155 19.96 10.64 -24.72
CA SER A 155 18.61 10.09 -24.66
C SER A 155 17.62 11.13 -24.16
N ARG A 156 16.37 11.05 -24.64
CA ARG A 156 15.25 11.83 -24.08
C ARG A 156 15.02 11.56 -22.58
N SER A 157 15.55 10.45 -22.06
CA SER A 157 15.44 10.04 -20.66
C SER A 157 16.63 10.46 -19.79
N ASP A 158 17.61 11.22 -20.32
CA ASP A 158 18.83 11.57 -19.58
C ASP A 158 18.56 12.31 -18.27
N SER A 159 17.54 13.17 -18.25
CA SER A 159 17.11 13.89 -17.04
C SER A 159 16.51 12.96 -15.99
N LEU A 160 15.76 11.92 -16.41
CA LEU A 160 15.20 10.91 -15.52
C LEU A 160 16.29 9.99 -14.96
N TRP A 161 17.29 9.64 -15.78
CA TRP A 161 18.42 8.84 -15.35
C TRP A 161 19.31 9.58 -14.34
N ALA A 162 19.56 10.88 -14.55
CA ALA A 162 20.28 11.71 -13.59
C ALA A 162 19.52 11.84 -12.26
N GLU A 163 18.19 11.96 -12.32
CA GLU A 163 17.36 11.96 -11.11
C GLU A 163 17.40 10.60 -10.39
N TRP A 164 17.37 9.49 -11.13
CA TRP A 164 17.54 8.15 -10.55
C TRP A 164 18.91 7.96 -9.89
N GLU A 165 19.98 8.48 -10.47
CA GLU A 165 21.31 8.46 -9.85
C GLU A 165 21.30 9.17 -8.50
N SER A 166 20.68 10.36 -8.42
CA SER A 166 20.47 11.08 -7.16
C SER A 166 19.59 10.29 -6.17
N ILE A 167 18.54 9.61 -6.66
CA ILE A 167 17.69 8.75 -5.81
C ILE A 167 18.49 7.60 -5.21
N LEU A 168 19.28 6.89 -6.02
CA LEU A 168 20.14 5.79 -5.58
C LEU A 168 21.27 6.28 -4.68
N ALA A 169 21.77 7.50 -4.87
CA ALA A 169 22.82 8.11 -4.06
C ALA A 169 22.34 8.46 -2.66
N HIS A 170 21.18 9.09 -2.55
CA HIS A 170 20.69 9.67 -1.29
C HIS A 170 19.53 8.88 -0.65
N GLY A 171 19.10 7.78 -1.26
CA GLY A 171 17.96 6.99 -0.78
C GLY A 171 16.63 7.77 -0.81
N THR A 172 16.46 8.72 -1.74
CA THR A 172 15.25 9.55 -1.83
C THR A 172 14.10 8.86 -2.57
N TRP A 173 13.87 7.59 -2.26
CA TRP A 173 12.93 6.67 -2.92
C TRP A 173 11.51 7.22 -3.06
N ARG A 174 11.08 8.08 -2.13
CA ARG A 174 9.76 8.72 -2.13
C ARG A 174 9.46 9.47 -3.44
N LYS A 175 10.49 9.96 -4.14
CA LYS A 175 10.34 10.61 -5.46
C LYS A 175 9.76 9.68 -6.52
N ALA A 176 10.12 8.39 -6.48
CA ALA A 176 9.65 7.38 -7.43
C ALA A 176 8.39 6.65 -6.96
N LEU A 177 8.12 6.61 -5.65
CA LEU A 177 6.97 5.90 -5.06
C LEU A 177 5.70 6.78 -4.91
N GLY A 178 5.76 8.02 -5.39
CA GLY A 178 4.60 8.93 -5.37
C GLY A 178 3.57 8.66 -6.47
N ARG A 179 2.39 9.31 -6.35
CA ARG A 179 1.33 9.32 -7.39
C ARG A 179 1.41 10.52 -8.34
N THR A 180 2.52 11.26 -8.33
CA THR A 180 2.70 12.40 -9.23
C THR A 180 3.03 11.91 -10.63
N ARG A 181 2.71 12.70 -11.65
CA ARG A 181 3.14 12.42 -13.03
C ARG A 181 4.65 12.20 -13.11
N ARG A 182 5.44 13.02 -12.39
CA ARG A 182 6.89 12.86 -12.34
C ARG A 182 7.33 11.52 -11.72
N ALA A 183 6.67 11.08 -10.66
CA ALA A 183 6.95 9.77 -10.07
C ALA A 183 6.62 8.62 -11.05
N GLN A 184 5.54 8.75 -11.82
CA GLN A 184 5.20 7.80 -12.86
C GLN A 184 6.25 7.77 -13.99
N GLU A 185 6.70 8.94 -14.46
CA GLU A 185 7.80 9.06 -15.45
C GLU A 185 9.10 8.42 -14.92
N LEU A 186 9.42 8.62 -13.63
CA LEU A 186 10.56 7.96 -12.99
C LEU A 186 10.39 6.43 -12.99
N ARG A 187 9.22 5.90 -12.64
CA ARG A 187 8.97 4.44 -12.68
C ARG A 187 9.06 3.87 -14.09
N GLN A 188 8.68 4.63 -15.12
CA GLN A 188 8.80 4.19 -16.53
C GLN A 188 10.26 4.09 -17.00
N ALA A 189 11.15 4.92 -16.46
CA ALA A 189 12.57 4.94 -16.80
C ALA A 189 13.46 4.30 -15.70
N SER A 190 12.89 3.39 -14.89
CA SER A 190 13.58 2.84 -13.73
C SER A 190 14.53 1.69 -14.07
N PRO A 191 15.73 1.65 -13.45
CA PRO A 191 16.61 0.48 -13.52
C PRO A 191 16.16 -0.65 -12.58
N LEU A 192 15.29 -0.37 -11.60
CA LEU A 192 14.96 -1.31 -10.52
C LEU A 192 14.39 -2.64 -11.01
N PRO A 193 13.47 -2.69 -12.00
CA PRO A 193 12.93 -3.96 -12.49
C PRO A 193 14.00 -4.90 -13.05
N THR A 194 15.10 -4.35 -13.60
CA THR A 194 16.18 -5.15 -14.21
C THR A 194 17.13 -5.79 -13.19
N VAL A 195 17.14 -5.28 -11.96
CA VAL A 195 18.03 -5.75 -10.89
C VAL A 195 17.31 -6.69 -9.93
N LEU A 196 15.97 -6.69 -9.96
CA LEU A 196 15.15 -7.54 -9.13
C LEU A 196 15.19 -9.01 -9.57
N PRO A 197 15.27 -9.96 -8.61
CA PRO A 197 15.04 -11.38 -8.85
C PRO A 197 13.69 -11.67 -9.52
N ASP A 198 13.64 -12.70 -10.37
CA ASP A 198 12.46 -13.04 -11.16
C ASP A 198 11.30 -13.56 -10.31
N ASP A 199 11.57 -14.32 -9.25
CA ASP A 199 10.59 -14.82 -8.28
C ASP A 199 9.81 -13.67 -7.62
N ILE A 200 10.50 -12.61 -7.21
CA ILE A 200 9.88 -11.42 -6.60
C ILE A 200 8.98 -10.71 -7.61
N ARG A 201 9.47 -10.54 -8.85
CA ARG A 201 8.70 -9.92 -9.94
C ARG A 201 7.41 -10.70 -10.22
N GLN A 202 7.50 -12.03 -10.31
CA GLN A 202 6.35 -12.91 -10.52
C GLN A 202 5.39 -12.93 -9.32
N GLY A 203 5.93 -12.85 -8.10
CA GLY A 203 5.15 -12.72 -6.86
C GLY A 203 4.26 -11.48 -6.87
N VAL A 204 4.84 -10.31 -7.16
CA VAL A 204 4.08 -9.04 -7.26
C VAL A 204 3.01 -9.12 -8.36
N PHE A 205 3.35 -9.68 -9.53
CA PHE A 205 2.36 -9.86 -10.61
C PHE A 205 1.20 -10.76 -10.21
N SER A 206 1.48 -11.84 -9.50
CA SER A 206 0.47 -12.78 -9.00
C SER A 206 -0.45 -12.10 -7.98
N GLN A 207 0.10 -11.33 -7.05
CA GLN A 207 -0.67 -10.57 -6.07
C GLN A 207 -1.59 -9.52 -6.72
N VAL A 208 -1.09 -8.77 -7.72
CA VAL A 208 -1.91 -7.81 -8.47
C VAL A 208 -3.03 -8.51 -9.23
N LYS A 209 -2.75 -9.68 -9.83
CA LYS A 209 -3.76 -10.48 -10.53
C LYS A 209 -4.85 -10.96 -9.57
N ALA A 210 -4.48 -11.43 -8.38
CA ALA A 210 -5.42 -11.84 -7.34
C ALA A 210 -6.29 -10.66 -6.89
N LEU A 211 -5.69 -9.50 -6.63
CA LEU A 211 -6.41 -8.29 -6.23
C LEU A 211 -7.42 -7.80 -7.28
N LYS A 212 -7.12 -7.96 -8.58
CA LYS A 212 -8.08 -7.69 -9.67
C LYS A 212 -9.27 -8.64 -9.65
N GLN A 213 -9.04 -9.91 -9.37
CA GLN A 213 -10.10 -10.92 -9.27
C GLN A 213 -10.93 -10.71 -7.98
N GLY A 214 -10.32 -10.07 -6.99
CA GLY A 214 -10.88 -9.77 -5.69
C GLY A 214 -10.28 -10.67 -4.63
N VAL A 215 -9.83 -10.05 -3.53
CA VAL A 215 -9.25 -10.75 -2.38
C VAL A 215 -10.22 -10.63 -1.22
N LEU A 216 -10.56 -11.77 -0.60
CA LEU A 216 -11.37 -11.83 0.61
C LEU A 216 -10.47 -11.66 1.84
N ILE A 217 -10.89 -10.81 2.76
CA ILE A 217 -10.24 -10.59 4.06
C ILE A 217 -11.23 -10.97 5.16
N GLY A 218 -10.86 -11.89 6.06
CA GLY A 218 -11.68 -12.30 7.20
C GLY A 218 -11.19 -13.60 7.86
N ASP A 219 -11.67 -13.88 9.08
CA ASP A 219 -11.35 -15.11 9.82
C ASP A 219 -12.01 -16.33 9.16
N ALA A 220 -11.20 -17.30 8.70
CA ALA A 220 -11.66 -18.64 8.38
C ALA A 220 -11.82 -19.42 9.69
N ALA A 221 -13.04 -19.91 9.97
CA ALA A 221 -13.23 -20.87 11.04
C ALA A 221 -12.41 -22.13 10.73
N ASP A 222 -11.71 -22.66 11.74
CA ASP A 222 -11.20 -24.02 11.76
C ASP A 222 -12.23 -24.97 11.12
N GLU A 223 -11.77 -25.77 10.18
CA GLU A 223 -12.46 -26.99 9.78
C GLU A 223 -12.72 -27.80 11.06
N LEU A 224 -13.97 -27.83 11.52
CA LEU A 224 -14.40 -28.79 12.52
C LEU A 224 -14.04 -30.19 12.00
N PRO A 225 -13.27 -31.02 12.74
CA PRO A 225 -13.10 -32.41 12.36
C PRO A 225 -14.48 -33.05 12.31
N GLY A 226 -14.76 -33.75 11.20
CA GLY A 226 -16.05 -34.34 10.92
C GLY A 226 -16.58 -35.17 12.07
N GLU A 227 -17.88 -35.09 12.28
CA GLU A 227 -18.64 -36.10 13.01
C GLU A 227 -18.56 -37.43 12.25
N GLU A 228 -17.45 -38.15 12.38
CA GLU A 228 -17.40 -39.59 12.16
C GLU A 228 -17.46 -40.29 13.51
N GLY A 229 -18.59 -40.94 13.79
CA GLY A 229 -18.70 -41.86 14.92
C GLY A 229 -19.99 -41.78 15.73
N MET A 230 -21.16 -41.78 15.09
CA MET A 230 -22.39 -42.27 15.74
C MET A 230 -23.18 -43.14 14.77
N ARG A 231 -22.71 -44.37 14.56
CA ARG A 231 -23.53 -45.53 14.26
C ARG A 231 -22.91 -46.75 14.91
#